data_AF-A0A532TVB1-F1
#
_entry.id   AF-A0A532TVB1-F1
#
_cell.length_a   1.000
_cell.length_b   1.000
_cell.length_c   1.000
_cell.angle_alpha   90.00
_cell.angle_beta   90.00
_cell.angle_gamma   90.00
#
_symmetry.space_group_name_H-M   'P 1'
#
loop_
_entity.id
_entity.type
_entity.pdbx_description
1 polymer ?
#
loop_
_entity_poly.entity_id
_entity_poly.type
_entity_poly.pdbx_seq_one_letter_code
_entity_poly.pdbx_strand_id
1 'polypeptide(L)'
;MCRQRFSDEDIEMIINMFFAFGGFFGALDRSKFSIEDTILEFAKNLDKEKVDFHSQNIRMWHKVLTHGITPKEFLKELSAFSEQEL
;
A
#
# COMPACT_ATOMS: atom_id res chain seq x y z
N MET A 1 16.44 -14.52 -5.73
CA MET A 1 15.06 -15.02 -5.87
C MET A 1 14.11 -14.22 -4.99
N CYS A 2 12.83 -14.08 -5.34
CA CYS A 2 11.84 -13.33 -4.53
C CYS A 2 11.77 -13.81 -3.07
N ARG A 3 11.85 -15.12 -2.82
CA ARG A 3 11.88 -15.71 -1.47
C ARG A 3 13.11 -15.36 -0.62
N GLN A 4 14.14 -14.77 -1.21
CA GLN A 4 15.31 -14.26 -0.47
C GLN A 4 15.12 -12.80 -0.01
N ARG A 5 14.04 -12.14 -0.43
CA ARG A 5 13.77 -10.72 -0.18
C ARG A 5 12.45 -10.44 0.54
N PHE A 6 11.49 -11.36 0.44
CA PHE A 6 10.14 -11.20 1.00
C PHE A 6 9.76 -12.46 1.78
N SER A 7 8.99 -12.30 2.86
CA SER A 7 8.48 -13.45 3.61
C SER A 7 7.42 -14.19 2.80
N ASP A 8 7.09 -15.41 3.21
CA ASP A 8 6.01 -16.16 2.56
C ASP A 8 4.66 -15.45 2.73
N GLU A 9 4.44 -14.77 3.86
CA GLU A 9 3.24 -13.95 4.11
C GLU A 9 3.17 -12.73 3.18
N ASP A 10 4.28 -12.03 2.93
CA ASP A 10 4.33 -10.90 1.99
C ASP A 10 4.00 -11.35 0.56
N ILE A 11 4.56 -12.50 0.17
CA ILE A 11 4.33 -13.11 -1.15
C ILE A 11 2.88 -13.52 -1.29
N GLU A 12 2.32 -14.20 -0.29
CA GLU A 12 0.92 -14.60 -0.26
C GLU A 12 -0.01 -13.39 -0.30
N MET A 13 0.28 -12.34 0.46
CA MET A 13 -0.49 -11.10 0.45
C MET A 13 -0.50 -10.48 -0.96
N ILE A 14 0.64 -10.28 -1.61
CA ILE A 14 0.71 -9.68 -2.96
C ILE A 14 -0.02 -10.54 -3.99
N ILE A 15 0.09 -11.87 -3.91
CA ILE A 15 -0.61 -12.79 -4.81
C ILE A 15 -2.12 -12.71 -4.61
N ASN A 16 -2.57 -12.73 -3.36
CA ASN A 16 -3.99 -12.63 -3.02
C ASN A 16 -4.57 -11.28 -3.46
N MET A 17 -3.80 -10.20 -3.31
CA MET A 17 -4.17 -8.89 -3.83
C MET A 17 -4.24 -8.89 -5.36
N PHE A 18 -3.26 -9.48 -6.05
CA PHE A 18 -3.29 -9.61 -7.49
C PHE A 18 -4.57 -10.32 -7.96
N PHE A 19 -4.93 -11.44 -7.34
CA PHE A 19 -6.16 -12.17 -7.68
C PHE A 19 -7.45 -11.42 -7.28
N ALA A 20 -7.52 -10.87 -6.06
CA ALA A 20 -8.68 -10.16 -5.56
C ALA A 20 -9.03 -8.93 -6.40
N PHE A 21 -8.01 -8.29 -6.98
CA PHE A 21 -8.16 -7.08 -7.80
C PHE A 21 -8.00 -7.36 -9.30
N GLY A 22 -8.16 -8.63 -9.73
CA GLY A 22 -8.26 -9.00 -11.15
C GLY A 22 -6.98 -8.80 -11.97
N GLY A 23 -5.82 -8.69 -11.32
CA GLY A 23 -4.53 -8.43 -11.96
C GLY A 23 -4.33 -6.99 -12.44
N PHE A 24 -5.20 -6.06 -12.04
CA PHE A 24 -5.17 -4.67 -12.49
C PHE A 24 -4.25 -3.81 -11.63
N PHE A 25 -2.94 -3.94 -11.85
CA PHE A 25 -1.96 -2.96 -11.39
C PHE A 25 -1.76 -1.88 -12.45
N GLY A 26 -1.75 -0.61 -12.05
CA GLY A 26 -1.61 0.52 -12.97
C GLY A 26 -2.78 0.73 -13.94
N ALA A 27 -3.96 0.19 -13.62
CA ALA A 27 -5.15 0.39 -14.44
C ALA A 27 -5.75 1.79 -14.31
N LEU A 28 -5.47 2.49 -13.20
CA LEU A 28 -5.93 3.85 -12.96
C LEU A 28 -4.82 4.86 -13.24
N ASP A 29 -5.22 6.03 -13.71
CA ASP A 29 -4.32 7.13 -14.05
C ASP A 29 -3.56 7.63 -12.81
N ARG A 30 -2.23 7.50 -12.86
CA ARG A 30 -1.32 7.95 -11.81
C ARG A 30 -1.28 9.47 -11.68
N SER A 31 -1.63 10.24 -12.71
CA SER A 31 -1.42 11.70 -12.73
C SER A 31 -2.18 12.46 -11.64
N LYS A 32 -3.28 11.87 -11.15
CA LYS A 32 -4.13 12.43 -10.08
C LYS A 32 -3.94 11.71 -8.74
N PHE A 33 -3.00 10.77 -8.65
CA PHE A 33 -2.77 9.97 -7.47
C PHE A 33 -1.73 10.61 -6.55
N SER A 34 -2.10 10.83 -5.30
CA SER A 34 -1.22 11.33 -4.24
C SER A 34 -0.88 10.20 -3.27
N ILE A 35 0.41 9.89 -3.17
CA ILE A 35 0.93 8.93 -2.18
C ILE A 35 0.76 9.50 -0.77
N GLU A 36 1.07 10.78 -0.59
CA GLU A 36 0.95 11.52 0.68
C GLU A 36 -0.48 11.50 1.22
N ASP A 37 -1.47 11.85 0.39
CA ASP A 37 -2.89 11.84 0.79
C ASP A 37 -3.33 10.42 1.20
N THR A 38 -2.77 9.39 0.57
CA THR A 38 -3.07 8.00 0.89
C THR A 38 -2.44 7.58 2.22
N ILE A 39 -1.23 8.05 2.53
CA ILE A 39 -0.59 7.85 3.84
C ILE A 39 -1.41 8.52 4.94
N LEU A 40 -1.81 9.78 4.73
CA LEU A 40 -2.65 10.53 5.67
C LEU A 40 -4.03 9.89 5.88
N GLU A 41 -4.68 9.42 4.81
CA GLU A 41 -5.94 8.68 4.90
C GLU A 41 -5.77 7.41 5.73
N PHE A 42 -4.69 6.66 5.50
CA PHE A 42 -4.37 5.44 6.23
C PHE A 42 -4.16 5.71 7.72
N ALA A 43 -3.31 6.69 8.07
CA ALA A 43 -3.06 7.09 9.46
C ALA A 43 -4.36 7.49 10.19
N LYS A 44 -5.19 8.35 9.57
CA LYS A 44 -6.49 8.77 10.12
C LYS A 44 -7.47 7.61 10.32
N ASN A 45 -7.36 6.55 9.52
CA ASN A 45 -8.21 5.38 9.67
C ASN A 45 -7.71 4.43 10.76
N LEU A 46 -6.41 4.39 11.03
CA LEU A 46 -5.84 3.65 12.15
C LEU A 46 -6.15 4.29 13.51
N ASP A 47 -6.21 5.62 13.58
CA ASP A 47 -6.58 6.34 14.81
C ASP A 47 -8.04 6.11 15.25
N LYS A 48 -8.88 5.52 14.39
CA LYS A 48 -10.24 5.15 14.75
C LYS A 48 -10.20 3.82 15.51
N GLU A 49 -10.57 3.87 16.80
CA GLU A 49 -10.52 2.77 17.80
C GLU A 49 -11.12 1.40 17.40
N LYS A 50 -11.76 1.27 16.23
CA LYS A 50 -12.47 0.04 15.81
C LYS A 50 -11.96 -0.57 14.52
N VAL A 51 -10.83 -0.10 13.98
CA VAL A 51 -10.40 -0.51 12.64
C VAL A 51 -9.26 -1.53 12.72
N ASP A 52 -9.48 -2.70 12.11
CA ASP A 52 -8.46 -3.73 11.99
C ASP A 52 -7.30 -3.28 11.09
N PHE A 53 -6.09 -3.30 11.62
CA PHE A 53 -4.86 -2.88 10.92
C PHE A 53 -4.65 -3.66 9.62
N HIS A 54 -4.90 -4.97 9.64
CA HIS A 54 -4.70 -5.82 8.47
C HIS A 54 -5.61 -5.43 7.30
N SER A 55 -6.90 -5.18 7.59
CA SER A 55 -7.87 -4.72 6.61
C SER A 55 -7.48 -3.36 5.98
N GLN A 56 -6.95 -2.43 6.77
CA GLN A 56 -6.51 -1.14 6.24
C GLN A 56 -5.25 -1.29 5.40
N ASN A 57 -4.33 -2.17 5.81
CA ASN A 57 -3.10 -2.43 5.07
C ASN A 57 -3.42 -2.96 3.66
N ILE A 58 -4.34 -3.93 3.55
CA ILE A 58 -4.83 -4.43 2.26
C ILE A 58 -5.47 -3.29 1.44
N ARG A 59 -6.33 -2.47 2.05
CA ARG A 59 -7.01 -1.38 1.35
C ARG A 59 -6.05 -0.34 0.81
N MET A 60 -5.04 0.04 1.60
CA MET A 60 -3.97 0.95 1.20
C MET A 60 -3.21 0.36 0.01
N TRP A 61 -2.71 -0.88 0.13
CA TRP A 61 -1.95 -1.51 -0.94
C TRP A 61 -2.77 -1.63 -2.23
N HIS A 62 -4.06 -1.94 -2.13
CA HIS A 62 -4.94 -2.00 -3.30
C HIS A 62 -4.94 -0.65 -4.02
N LYS A 63 -5.23 0.42 -3.28
CA LYS A 63 -5.30 1.78 -3.82
C LYS A 63 -3.99 2.19 -4.51
N VAL A 64 -2.85 1.90 -3.88
CA VAL A 64 -1.50 2.22 -4.36
C VAL A 64 -1.15 1.41 -5.63
N LEU A 65 -1.33 0.09 -5.59
CA LEU A 65 -0.97 -0.80 -6.71
C LEU A 65 -1.87 -0.59 -7.93
N THR A 66 -3.16 -0.30 -7.75
CA THR A 66 -4.09 -0.03 -8.86
C THR A 66 -3.72 1.23 -9.63
N HIS A 67 -3.06 2.21 -8.99
CA HIS A 67 -2.50 3.40 -9.66
C HIS A 67 -1.05 3.19 -10.16
N GLY A 68 -0.54 1.95 -10.08
CA GLY A 68 0.76 1.58 -10.62
C GLY A 68 1.93 2.06 -9.77
N ILE A 69 1.69 2.43 -8.52
CA ILE A 69 2.75 2.77 -7.57
C ILE A 69 3.36 1.47 -7.06
N THR A 70 4.68 1.33 -7.22
CA THR A 70 5.39 0.14 -6.74
C THR A 70 5.56 0.19 -5.22
N PRO A 71 5.69 -0.98 -4.56
CA PRO A 71 5.99 -1.01 -3.12
C PRO A 71 7.24 -0.23 -2.74
N LYS A 72 8.27 -0.24 -3.60
CA LYS A 72 9.51 0.50 -3.37
C LYS A 72 9.29 2.02 -3.39
N GLU A 73 8.49 2.53 -4.32
CA GLU A 73 8.15 3.96 -4.39
C GLU A 73 7.32 4.36 -3.17
N PHE A 74 6.28 3.59 -2.83
CA PHE A 74 5.41 3.89 -1.70
C PHE A 74 6.18 3.91 -0.37
N LEU A 75 6.99 2.88 -0.11
CA LEU A 75 7.77 2.80 1.13
C LEU A 75 8.80 3.92 1.25
N LYS A 76 9.38 4.38 0.13
CA LYS A 76 10.31 5.51 0.15
C LYS A 76 9.61 6.79 0.62
N GLU A 77 8.43 7.09 0.11
CA GLU A 77 7.64 8.26 0.53
C GLU A 77 7.15 8.10 1.97
N LEU A 78 6.69 6.91 2.36
CA LEU A 78 6.27 6.63 3.73
C LEU A 78 7.41 6.88 4.73
N SER A 79 8.63 6.42 4.42
CA SER A 79 9.80 6.70 5.25
C SER A 79 10.10 8.19 5.35
N ALA A 80 10.09 8.91 4.21
CA ALA A 80 10.31 10.35 4.20
C ALA A 80 9.25 11.11 5.02
N PHE A 81 7.99 10.68 4.96
CA PHE A 81 6.88 11.26 5.74
C PHE A 81 7.08 11.03 7.25
N SER A 82 7.46 9.82 7.65
CA SER A 82 7.73 9.50 9.06
C SER A 82 8.93 10.24 9.66
N GLU A 83 9.89 10.65 8.84
CA GLU A 83 11.06 11.44 9.25
C GLU A 83 10.75 12.94 9.39
N GLN A 84 9.64 13.43 8.82
CA GLN A 84 9.23 14.84 8.86
C GLN A 84 8.30 15.19 10.05
N GLU A 85 7.63 14.20 10.64
CA GLU A 85 6.74 14.38 11.81
C GLU A 85 7.43 14.07 13.17
N LEU A 86 8.76 13.95 13.20
CA LEU A 86 9.62 13.86 14.40
C LEU A 86 10.43 15.15 14.62
#